data_AF-A0A366FRR2-F1
#
_entry.id   AF-A0A366FRR2-F1
#
_cell.length_a   1.000
_cell.length_b   1.000
_cell.length_c   1.000
_cell.angle_alpha   90.00
_cell.angle_beta   90.00
_cell.angle_gamma   90.00
#
_symmetry.space_group_name_H-M   'P 1'
#
loop_
_entity.id
_entity.type
_entity.pdbx_description
1 polymer ?
#
loop_
_entity_poly.entity_id
_entity_poly.type
_entity_poly.pdbx_seq_one_letter_code
_entity_poly.pdbx_strand_id
1 'polypeptide(L)'
;MPTDFQPAPDLTLSGFPFVAALADSADPQDRRIWLRVACDHFVLAGRADARAIERFADAVGRQLETADRAAVLEAARKLAPCPRTPARLLDRLADADPEASDCVLEHGRAFTSADLVGAIGRGSRQALAVARRPGLDSRLIGALVARDEADILVALADNPGARLQGAVVAGLMRRARALAEDRGDRRLAESLLRRRPLGPEHAALFLLADPPQRVEILIAAQRDRLGRPRGLPAAAAPQTIEALELAAVARQPRLFVATLAKALGCGEALAQRIADDPSGEPLAVALAALGAPGEVVVRVLIAGDLAAGGAYGRIRSLARLNSALDRNAAMAVMAALCGQPARRRTDGPAEAALREPAARRRERAAIRPQRKAAG
;
A
#
# COMPACT_ATOMS: atom_id res chain seq x y z
N MET A 1 -47.56 -20.09 21.72
CA MET A 1 -46.21 -20.36 21.19
C MET A 1 -45.26 -20.33 22.37
N PRO A 2 -44.77 -21.48 22.86
CA PRO A 2 -43.79 -21.47 23.94
C PRO A 2 -42.45 -21.00 23.36
N THR A 3 -41.95 -19.89 23.87
CA THR A 3 -40.53 -19.53 23.78
C THR A 3 -39.74 -20.56 24.56
N ASP A 4 -39.15 -21.54 23.86
CA ASP A 4 -38.13 -22.43 24.42
C ASP A 4 -36.99 -21.57 24.96
N PHE A 5 -36.98 -21.41 26.29
CA PHE A 5 -35.89 -20.79 27.01
C PHE A 5 -34.77 -21.84 27.08
N GLN A 6 -34.00 -21.99 25.99
CA GLN A 6 -32.77 -22.76 26.03
C GLN A 6 -31.85 -22.11 27.08
N PRO A 7 -31.41 -22.85 28.12
CA PRO A 7 -30.46 -22.31 29.09
C PRO A 7 -29.19 -21.85 28.37
N ALA A 8 -28.62 -20.73 28.80
CA ALA A 8 -27.38 -20.21 28.23
C ALA A 8 -26.32 -21.32 28.23
N PRO A 9 -25.58 -21.51 27.13
CA PRO A 9 -24.62 -22.61 27.03
C PRO A 9 -23.55 -22.46 28.11
N ASP A 10 -23.30 -23.55 28.83
CA ASP A 10 -22.19 -23.63 29.77
C ASP A 10 -20.87 -23.62 29.00
N LEU A 11 -20.18 -22.47 29.03
CA LEU A 11 -18.90 -22.28 28.36
C LEU A 11 -17.71 -22.90 29.12
N THR A 12 -17.91 -23.30 30.38
CA THR A 12 -16.85 -23.84 31.24
C THR A 12 -16.72 -25.36 31.17
N LEU A 13 -17.50 -26.02 30.30
CA LEU A 13 -17.54 -27.47 30.10
C LEU A 13 -17.88 -28.26 31.39
N SER A 14 -18.48 -27.62 32.39
CA SER A 14 -18.90 -28.27 33.63
C SER A 14 -19.99 -29.33 33.40
N GLY A 15 -20.78 -29.19 32.33
CA GLY A 15 -21.70 -30.21 31.83
C GLY A 15 -21.03 -31.46 31.22
N PHE A 16 -19.71 -31.48 31.08
CA PHE A 16 -18.93 -32.61 30.55
C PHE A 16 -17.85 -33.01 31.57
N PRO A 17 -18.19 -33.81 32.62
CA PRO A 17 -17.31 -34.05 33.77
C PRO A 17 -15.94 -34.61 33.40
N PHE A 18 -15.89 -35.52 32.43
CA PHE A 18 -14.64 -36.08 31.93
C PHE A 18 -13.73 -35.01 31.32
N VAL A 19 -14.30 -34.10 30.53
CA VAL A 19 -13.53 -33.01 29.93
C VAL A 19 -13.13 -32.00 30.99
N ALA A 20 -14.03 -31.62 31.90
CA ALA A 20 -13.73 -30.69 32.99
C ALA A 20 -12.54 -31.16 33.86
N ALA A 21 -12.43 -32.47 34.12
CA ALA A 21 -11.32 -33.05 34.89
C ALA A 21 -9.94 -32.88 34.21
N LEU A 22 -9.90 -32.75 32.87
CA LEU A 22 -8.64 -32.56 32.13
C LEU A 22 -7.98 -31.21 32.44
N ALA A 23 -8.74 -30.21 32.88
CA ALA A 23 -8.19 -28.89 33.25
C ALA A 23 -7.20 -28.99 34.42
N ASP A 24 -7.48 -29.88 35.37
CA ASP A 24 -6.68 -30.07 36.59
C ASP A 24 -5.75 -31.29 36.51
N SER A 25 -5.67 -31.94 35.33
CA SER A 25 -4.78 -33.09 35.13
C SER A 25 -3.32 -32.69 35.30
N ALA A 26 -2.53 -33.57 35.92
CA ALA A 26 -1.08 -33.41 36.03
C ALA A 26 -0.39 -33.51 34.66
N ASP A 27 -0.98 -34.24 33.71
CA ASP A 27 -0.46 -34.39 32.36
C ASP A 27 -0.66 -33.11 31.53
N PRO A 28 0.43 -32.47 31.04
CA PRO A 28 0.33 -31.31 30.15
C PRO A 28 -0.48 -31.56 28.87
N GLN A 29 -0.49 -32.80 28.38
CA GLN A 29 -1.24 -33.18 27.18
C GLN A 29 -2.75 -33.11 27.43
N ASP A 30 -3.21 -33.55 28.59
CA ASP A 30 -4.62 -33.44 29.00
C ASP A 30 -5.06 -31.98 29.12
N ARG A 31 -4.25 -31.14 29.78
CA ARG A 31 -4.55 -29.69 29.90
C ARG A 31 -4.60 -29.01 28.54
N ARG A 32 -3.74 -29.42 27.60
CA ARG A 32 -3.76 -28.93 26.22
C ARG A 32 -5.02 -29.36 25.47
N ILE A 33 -5.47 -30.61 25.66
CA ILE A 33 -6.74 -31.09 25.10
C ILE A 33 -7.90 -30.26 25.67
N TRP A 34 -7.91 -30.01 26.98
CA TRP A 34 -8.94 -29.18 27.61
C TRP A 34 -8.97 -27.78 27.00
N LEU A 35 -7.83 -27.08 26.94
CA LEU A 35 -7.74 -25.72 26.41
C LEU A 35 -8.28 -25.66 24.97
N ARG A 36 -7.91 -26.67 24.16
CA ARG A 36 -8.38 -26.79 22.78
C ARG A 36 -9.90 -26.89 22.71
N VAL A 37 -10.47 -27.84 23.46
CA VAL A 37 -11.92 -28.12 23.48
C VAL A 37 -12.70 -26.95 24.05
N ALA A 38 -12.20 -26.30 25.11
CA ALA A 38 -12.82 -25.12 25.70
C ALA A 38 -12.88 -23.95 24.70
N CYS A 39 -11.78 -23.69 23.99
CA CYS A 39 -11.77 -22.66 22.95
C CYS A 39 -12.75 -23.00 21.81
N ASP A 40 -12.75 -24.24 21.32
CA ASP A 40 -13.68 -24.68 20.25
C ASP A 40 -15.13 -24.53 20.68
N HIS A 41 -15.47 -24.96 21.90
CA HIS A 41 -16.81 -24.83 22.46
C HIS A 41 -17.23 -23.36 22.60
N PHE A 42 -16.33 -22.48 23.04
CA PHE A 42 -16.59 -21.04 23.12
C PHE A 42 -16.93 -20.43 21.76
N VAL A 43 -16.17 -20.79 20.72
CA VAL A 43 -16.42 -20.34 19.35
C VAL A 43 -17.77 -20.86 18.84
N LEU A 44 -18.07 -22.15 19.05
CA LEU A 44 -19.29 -22.81 18.58
C LEU A 44 -20.56 -22.36 19.29
N ALA A 45 -20.49 -22.06 20.60
CA ALA A 45 -21.66 -21.73 21.42
C ALA A 45 -22.45 -20.54 20.87
N GLY A 46 -21.82 -19.62 20.13
CA GLY A 46 -22.46 -18.54 19.35
C GLY A 46 -23.16 -17.43 20.15
N ARG A 47 -23.82 -17.76 21.27
CA ARG A 47 -24.51 -16.87 22.20
C ARG A 47 -24.17 -17.29 23.63
N ALA A 48 -23.76 -16.34 24.46
CA ALA A 48 -23.52 -16.56 25.89
C ALA A 48 -23.76 -15.24 26.63
N ASP A 49 -24.15 -15.32 27.89
CA ASP A 49 -24.28 -14.14 28.74
C ASP A 49 -22.90 -13.63 29.19
N ALA A 50 -22.85 -12.38 29.64
CA ALA A 50 -21.59 -11.77 30.08
C ALA A 50 -20.92 -12.56 31.21
N ARG A 51 -21.71 -13.13 32.14
CA ARG A 51 -21.18 -13.91 33.26
C ARG A 51 -20.52 -15.21 32.81
N ALA A 52 -21.10 -15.96 31.86
CA ALA A 52 -20.47 -17.15 31.32
C ALA A 52 -19.20 -16.83 30.54
N ILE A 53 -19.19 -15.72 29.78
CA ILE A 53 -17.99 -15.26 29.05
C ILE A 53 -16.85 -14.94 30.03
N GLU A 54 -17.14 -14.25 31.13
CA GLU A 54 -16.11 -13.92 32.13
C GLU A 54 -15.60 -15.16 32.87
N ARG A 55 -16.47 -16.10 33.23
CA ARG A 55 -16.04 -17.39 33.82
C ARG A 55 -15.16 -18.20 32.88
N PHE A 56 -15.50 -18.23 31.60
CA PHE A 56 -14.67 -18.84 30.57
C PHE A 56 -13.29 -18.16 30.49
N ALA A 57 -13.25 -16.83 30.49
CA ALA A 57 -12.01 -16.08 30.45
C ALA A 57 -11.11 -16.34 31.68
N ASP A 58 -11.69 -16.48 32.88
CA ASP A 58 -10.94 -16.86 34.08
C ASP A 58 -10.38 -18.29 33.98
N ALA A 59 -11.20 -19.24 33.51
CA ALA A 59 -10.78 -20.64 33.37
C ALA A 59 -9.65 -20.80 32.35
N VAL A 60 -9.80 -20.23 31.16
CA VAL A 60 -8.75 -20.24 30.12
C VAL A 60 -7.53 -19.45 30.57
N GLY A 61 -7.73 -18.30 31.20
CA GLY A 61 -6.65 -17.45 31.70
C GLY A 61 -5.71 -18.17 32.67
N ARG A 62 -6.23 -19.05 33.54
CA ARG A 62 -5.40 -19.89 34.43
C ARG A 62 -4.64 -20.96 33.67
N GLN A 63 -5.25 -21.57 32.65
CA GLN A 63 -4.59 -22.62 31.86
C GLN A 63 -3.44 -22.07 31.02
N LEU A 64 -3.55 -20.83 30.54
CA LEU A 64 -2.49 -20.17 29.78
C LEU A 64 -1.21 -19.96 30.60
N GLU A 65 -1.28 -19.89 31.93
CA GLU A 65 -0.11 -19.70 32.82
C GLU A 65 0.86 -20.90 32.77
N THR A 66 0.37 -22.09 32.44
CA THR A 66 1.17 -23.33 32.37
C THR A 66 1.21 -23.97 30.99
N ALA A 67 0.59 -23.32 29.99
CA ALA A 67 0.48 -23.83 28.63
C ALA A 67 1.81 -23.69 27.86
N ASP A 68 2.06 -24.63 26.94
CA ASP A 68 3.16 -24.50 25.98
C ASP A 68 2.86 -23.42 24.91
N ARG A 69 3.90 -22.94 24.22
CA ARG A 69 3.78 -21.88 23.20
C ARG A 69 2.83 -22.28 22.06
N ALA A 70 2.78 -23.56 21.70
CA ALA A 70 1.92 -24.03 20.62
C ALA A 70 0.43 -23.98 21.01
N ALA A 71 0.12 -24.31 22.27
CA ALA A 71 -1.21 -24.25 22.85
C ALA A 71 -1.70 -22.80 23.02
N VAL A 72 -0.83 -21.90 23.48
CA VAL A 72 -1.13 -20.45 23.56
C VAL A 72 -1.46 -19.88 22.18
N LEU A 73 -0.64 -20.19 21.16
CA LEU A 73 -0.88 -19.73 19.80
C LEU A 73 -2.15 -20.33 19.19
N GLU A 74 -2.46 -21.60 19.47
CA GLU A 74 -3.71 -22.22 19.02
C GLU A 74 -4.93 -21.54 19.67
N ALA A 75 -4.88 -21.24 20.96
CA ALA A 75 -5.92 -20.48 21.65
C ALA A 75 -6.07 -19.07 21.06
N ALA A 76 -4.97 -18.36 20.81
CA ALA A 76 -4.99 -17.03 20.18
C ALA A 76 -5.67 -17.04 18.81
N ARG A 77 -5.36 -18.03 17.96
CA ARG A 77 -5.97 -18.19 16.62
C ARG A 77 -7.49 -18.39 16.68
N LYS A 78 -7.99 -19.09 17.69
CA LYS A 78 -9.42 -19.34 17.88
C LYS A 78 -10.14 -18.14 18.50
N LEU A 79 -9.53 -17.51 19.50
CA LEU A 79 -10.17 -16.51 20.33
C LEU A 79 -10.03 -15.08 19.80
N ALA A 80 -8.92 -14.71 19.13
CA ALA A 80 -8.72 -13.35 18.62
C ALA A 80 -9.80 -12.91 17.60
N PRO A 81 -10.20 -13.73 16.60
CA PRO A 81 -11.24 -13.35 15.65
C PRO A 81 -12.64 -13.22 16.27
N CYS A 82 -12.86 -13.74 17.48
CA CYS A 82 -14.17 -13.76 18.13
C CYS A 82 -14.49 -12.40 18.79
N PRO A 83 -15.56 -11.67 18.36
CA PRO A 83 -15.91 -10.36 18.94
C PRO A 83 -16.27 -10.39 20.43
N ARG A 84 -16.69 -11.56 20.92
CA ARG A 84 -17.11 -11.77 22.30
C ARG A 84 -15.94 -12.04 23.25
N THR A 85 -14.73 -12.25 22.72
CA THR A 85 -13.55 -12.52 23.55
C THR A 85 -13.22 -11.26 24.37
N PRO A 86 -13.19 -11.34 25.70
CA PRO A 86 -12.88 -10.19 26.54
C PRO A 86 -11.48 -9.65 26.27
N ALA A 87 -11.32 -8.32 26.30
CA ALA A 87 -10.05 -7.64 26.08
C ALA A 87 -8.94 -8.18 27.02
N ARG A 88 -9.26 -8.38 28.30
CA ARG A 88 -8.33 -8.95 29.29
C ARG A 88 -7.76 -10.31 28.92
N LEU A 89 -8.53 -11.14 28.21
CA LEU A 89 -8.06 -12.46 27.77
C LEU A 89 -7.14 -12.32 26.55
N LEU A 90 -7.43 -11.38 25.65
CA LEU A 90 -6.55 -11.04 24.53
C LEU A 90 -5.21 -10.47 25.02
N ASP A 91 -5.23 -9.63 26.06
CA ASP A 91 -4.02 -9.09 26.68
C ASP A 91 -3.17 -10.22 27.27
N ARG A 92 -3.77 -11.15 28.03
CA ARG A 92 -3.08 -12.33 28.55
C ARG A 92 -2.45 -13.19 27.45
N LEU A 93 -3.16 -13.42 26.34
CA LEU A 93 -2.63 -14.16 25.19
C LEU A 93 -1.44 -13.43 24.56
N ALA A 94 -1.52 -12.10 24.45
CA ALA A 94 -0.45 -11.28 23.89
C ALA A 94 0.80 -11.24 24.78
N ASP A 95 0.62 -11.22 26.10
CA ASP A 95 1.73 -11.21 27.06
C ASP A 95 2.40 -12.58 27.18
N ALA A 96 1.64 -13.67 26.99
CA ALA A 96 2.12 -15.05 27.17
C ALA A 96 3.11 -15.51 26.09
N ASP A 97 2.89 -15.11 24.83
CA ASP A 97 3.73 -15.55 23.72
C ASP A 97 3.84 -14.48 22.64
N PRO A 98 5.06 -14.23 22.12
CA PRO A 98 5.27 -13.32 21.01
C PRO A 98 4.31 -13.59 19.84
N GLU A 99 4.28 -14.80 19.28
CA GLU A 99 3.49 -15.14 18.09
C GLU A 99 1.99 -15.01 18.36
N ALA A 100 1.55 -15.31 19.59
CA ALA A 100 0.20 -15.03 20.03
C ALA A 100 -0.12 -13.52 20.06
N SER A 101 0.81 -12.66 20.50
CA SER A 101 0.65 -11.20 20.39
C SER A 101 0.44 -10.74 18.96
N ASP A 102 1.17 -11.30 18.00
CA ASP A 102 1.01 -10.94 16.58
C ASP A 102 -0.39 -11.37 16.10
N CYS A 103 -0.82 -12.59 16.44
CA CYS A 103 -2.14 -13.11 16.10
C CYS A 103 -3.28 -12.26 16.68
N VAL A 104 -3.15 -11.86 17.95
CA VAL A 104 -4.10 -10.98 18.64
C VAL A 104 -4.15 -9.62 17.96
N LEU A 105 -3.01 -9.00 17.66
CA LEU A 105 -2.96 -7.71 16.97
C LEU A 105 -3.43 -7.79 15.51
N GLU A 106 -3.33 -8.94 14.83
CA GLU A 106 -3.76 -9.09 13.44
C GLU A 106 -5.26 -9.41 13.30
N HIS A 107 -5.83 -10.19 14.22
CA HIS A 107 -7.21 -10.70 14.09
C HIS A 107 -8.16 -10.23 15.19
N GLY A 108 -7.63 -9.71 16.29
CA GLY A 108 -8.39 -9.26 17.46
C GLY A 108 -9.48 -8.25 17.11
N ARG A 109 -10.73 -8.52 17.49
CA ARG A 109 -11.87 -7.62 17.19
C ARG A 109 -12.28 -6.67 18.32
N ALA A 110 -11.70 -6.82 19.51
CA ALA A 110 -12.03 -6.01 20.69
C ALA A 110 -11.25 -4.68 20.78
N PHE A 111 -10.27 -4.45 19.91
CA PHE A 111 -9.42 -3.25 19.96
C PHE A 111 -10.08 -2.01 19.33
N THR A 112 -9.93 -0.87 19.97
CA THR A 112 -10.24 0.43 19.38
C THR A 112 -9.12 0.90 18.44
N SER A 113 -9.40 1.85 17.55
CA SER A 113 -8.34 2.46 16.73
C SER A 113 -7.25 3.14 17.57
N ALA A 114 -7.58 3.63 18.77
CA ALA A 114 -6.58 4.22 19.67
C ALA A 114 -5.60 3.17 20.21
N ASP A 115 -6.11 2.01 20.61
CA ASP A 115 -5.29 0.89 21.12
C ASP A 115 -4.32 0.39 20.05
N LEU A 116 -4.80 0.28 18.80
CA LEU A 116 -3.99 -0.16 17.66
C LEU A 116 -2.94 0.89 17.27
N VAL A 117 -3.24 2.19 17.35
CA VAL A 117 -2.23 3.25 17.18
C VAL A 117 -1.17 3.17 18.28
N GLY A 118 -1.58 2.92 19.53
CA GLY A 118 -0.66 2.66 20.63
C GLY A 118 0.25 1.46 20.34
N ALA A 119 -0.32 0.37 19.81
CA ALA A 119 0.43 -0.82 19.42
C ALA A 119 1.46 -0.55 18.32
N ILE A 120 1.10 0.21 17.29
CA ILE A 120 2.04 0.65 16.24
C ILE A 120 3.23 1.42 16.85
N GLY A 121 2.98 2.22 17.88
CA GLY A 121 4.02 3.00 18.57
C GLY A 121 4.99 2.17 19.41
N ARG A 122 4.62 0.95 19.84
CA ARG A 122 5.46 0.12 20.71
C ARG A 122 6.66 -0.50 20.01
N GLY A 123 6.56 -0.79 18.71
CA GLY A 123 7.65 -1.39 17.96
C GLY A 123 7.26 -1.90 16.58
N SER A 124 8.28 -2.24 15.79
CA SER A 124 8.13 -2.68 14.40
C SER A 124 7.31 -3.95 14.26
N ARG A 125 7.46 -4.88 15.21
CA ARG A 125 6.74 -6.16 15.23
C ARG A 125 5.23 -5.98 15.39
N GLN A 126 4.83 -5.17 16.38
CA GLN A 126 3.43 -4.84 16.61
C GLN A 126 2.86 -4.09 15.41
N ALA A 127 3.59 -3.12 14.87
CA ALA A 127 3.18 -2.38 13.68
C ALA A 127 3.00 -3.30 12.46
N LEU A 128 3.85 -4.31 12.28
CA LEU A 128 3.73 -5.30 11.21
C LEU A 128 2.45 -6.15 11.36
N ALA A 129 2.15 -6.61 12.58
CA ALA A 129 0.91 -7.33 12.86
C ALA A 129 -0.32 -6.45 12.59
N VAL A 130 -0.29 -5.18 13.01
CA VAL A 130 -1.36 -4.22 12.70
C VAL A 130 -1.47 -3.99 11.17
N ALA A 131 -0.36 -3.90 10.43
CA ALA A 131 -0.36 -3.70 8.99
C ALA A 131 -1.03 -4.83 8.20
N ARG A 132 -1.10 -6.05 8.75
CA ARG A 132 -1.75 -7.21 8.13
C ARG A 132 -3.24 -7.34 8.45
N ARG A 133 -3.78 -6.51 9.36
CA ARG A 133 -5.19 -6.55 9.74
C ARG A 133 -6.13 -6.34 8.54
N PRO A 134 -7.24 -7.08 8.42
CA PRO A 134 -8.18 -6.92 7.31
C PRO A 134 -8.99 -5.60 7.35
N GLY A 135 -9.10 -4.96 8.52
CA GLY A 135 -9.85 -3.71 8.71
C GLY A 135 -8.94 -2.58 9.12
N LEU A 136 -8.40 -1.83 8.14
CA LEU A 136 -7.57 -0.65 8.38
C LEU A 136 -8.31 0.63 7.99
N ASP A 137 -8.51 1.50 8.97
CA ASP A 137 -9.01 2.86 8.74
C ASP A 137 -7.89 3.82 8.30
N SER A 138 -8.26 5.03 7.87
CA SER A 138 -7.30 6.04 7.41
C SER A 138 -6.31 6.49 8.49
N ARG A 139 -6.69 6.42 9.78
CA ARG A 139 -5.83 6.82 10.90
C ARG A 139 -4.74 5.78 11.12
N LEU A 140 -5.07 4.49 11.06
CA LEU A 140 -4.13 3.38 11.16
C LEU A 140 -3.18 3.35 9.97
N ILE A 141 -3.70 3.52 8.76
CA ILE A 141 -2.86 3.64 7.55
C ILE A 141 -1.87 4.80 7.70
N GLY A 142 -2.34 5.97 8.16
CA GLY A 142 -1.48 7.12 8.42
C GLY A 142 -0.38 6.83 9.44
N ALA A 143 -0.72 6.18 10.55
CA ALA A 143 0.25 5.80 11.59
C ALA A 143 1.29 4.80 11.08
N LEU A 144 0.89 3.78 10.31
CA LEU A 144 1.79 2.80 9.71
C LEU A 144 2.72 3.46 8.68
N VAL A 145 2.19 4.34 7.84
CA VAL A 145 2.97 5.07 6.83
C VAL A 145 3.98 6.03 7.49
N ALA A 146 3.64 6.60 8.65
CA ALA A 146 4.54 7.48 9.39
C ALA A 146 5.73 6.76 10.03
N ARG A 147 5.67 5.42 10.20
CA ARG A 147 6.81 4.61 10.66
C ARG A 147 7.98 4.62 9.68
N ASP A 148 7.68 4.71 8.38
CA ASP A 148 8.66 4.75 7.29
C ASP A 148 9.64 3.54 7.25
N GLU A 149 9.21 2.39 7.76
CA GLU A 149 10.00 1.15 7.76
C GLU A 149 9.59 0.24 6.60
N ALA A 150 10.57 -0.23 5.82
CA ALA A 150 10.33 -1.00 4.60
C ALA A 150 9.39 -2.20 4.81
N ASP A 151 9.63 -3.03 5.83
CA ASP A 151 8.83 -4.23 6.06
C ASP A 151 7.36 -3.92 6.41
N ILE A 152 7.12 -2.83 7.15
CA ILE A 152 5.76 -2.36 7.49
C ILE A 152 5.06 -1.84 6.22
N LEU A 153 5.75 -1.05 5.41
CA LEU A 153 5.19 -0.51 4.17
C LEU A 153 4.89 -1.62 3.16
N VAL A 154 5.75 -2.64 3.07
CA VAL A 154 5.55 -3.84 2.25
C VAL A 154 4.30 -4.60 2.72
N ALA A 155 4.20 -4.89 4.02
CA ALA A 155 3.01 -5.57 4.56
C ALA A 155 1.72 -4.77 4.33
N LEU A 156 1.77 -3.45 4.48
CA LEU A 156 0.65 -2.56 4.18
C LEU A 156 0.29 -2.58 2.68
N ALA A 157 1.28 -2.61 1.80
CA ALA A 157 1.08 -2.68 0.36
C ALA A 157 0.53 -4.04 -0.10
N ASP A 158 0.94 -5.15 0.52
CA ASP A 158 0.41 -6.48 0.20
C ASP A 158 -0.98 -6.73 0.85
N ASN A 159 -1.41 -5.92 1.82
CA ASN A 159 -2.69 -6.10 2.50
C ASN A 159 -3.89 -5.66 1.62
N PRO A 160 -4.76 -6.57 1.14
CA PRO A 160 -5.91 -6.21 0.31
C PRO A 160 -6.99 -5.45 1.08
N GLY A 161 -7.07 -5.62 2.41
CA GLY A 161 -7.97 -4.88 3.30
C GLY A 161 -7.56 -3.42 3.50
N ALA A 162 -6.31 -3.06 3.20
CA ALA A 162 -5.84 -1.67 3.25
C ALA A 162 -6.39 -0.87 2.06
N ARG A 163 -7.35 0.02 2.32
CA ARG A 163 -7.88 0.94 1.30
C ARG A 163 -6.94 2.14 1.11
N LEU A 164 -5.90 1.93 0.30
CA LEU A 164 -4.93 2.97 -0.04
C LEU A 164 -5.56 3.98 -1.02
N GLN A 165 -5.53 5.27 -0.68
CA GLN A 165 -6.14 6.33 -1.50
C GLN A 165 -5.20 7.53 -1.70
N GLY A 166 -5.31 8.15 -2.87
CA GLY A 166 -4.78 9.48 -3.17
C GLY A 166 -3.34 9.73 -2.71
N ALA A 167 -3.16 10.59 -1.72
CA ALA A 167 -1.85 10.99 -1.19
C ALA A 167 -1.03 9.82 -0.64
N VAL A 168 -1.69 8.83 -0.04
CA VAL A 168 -1.01 7.67 0.56
C VAL A 168 -0.34 6.84 -0.53
N VAL A 169 -1.07 6.52 -1.59
CA VAL A 169 -0.51 5.77 -2.73
C VAL A 169 0.68 6.52 -3.32
N ALA A 170 0.51 7.82 -3.64
CA ALA A 170 1.61 8.63 -4.17
C ALA A 170 2.82 8.70 -3.23
N GLY A 171 2.61 8.75 -1.91
CA GLY A 171 3.66 8.70 -0.90
C GLY A 171 4.40 7.36 -0.87
N LEU A 172 3.66 6.25 -0.93
CA LEU A 172 4.23 4.90 -0.98
C LEU A 172 5.05 4.69 -2.26
N MET A 173 4.55 5.15 -3.42
CA MET A 173 5.29 5.06 -4.69
C MET A 173 6.62 5.84 -4.64
N ARG A 174 6.61 7.06 -4.07
CA ARG A 174 7.84 7.84 -3.89
C ARG A 174 8.86 7.13 -3.00
N ARG A 175 8.40 6.55 -1.89
CA ARG A 175 9.25 5.77 -0.98
C ARG A 175 9.78 4.50 -1.64
N ALA A 176 8.94 3.78 -2.37
CA ALA A 176 9.32 2.58 -3.11
C ALA A 176 10.44 2.87 -4.11
N ARG A 177 10.33 4.00 -4.83
CA ARG A 177 11.36 4.46 -5.74
C ARG A 177 12.66 4.82 -5.01
N ALA A 178 12.58 5.60 -3.94
CA ALA A 178 13.76 5.97 -3.15
C ALA A 178 14.48 4.74 -2.56
N LEU A 179 13.74 3.77 -2.01
CA LEU A 179 14.31 2.52 -1.50
C LEU A 179 15.02 1.70 -2.59
N ALA A 180 14.42 1.62 -3.78
CA ALA A 180 15.01 0.92 -4.92
C ALA A 180 16.27 1.62 -5.45
N GLU A 181 16.30 2.96 -5.42
CA GLU A 181 17.43 3.77 -5.88
C GLU A 181 18.59 3.79 -4.87
N ASP A 182 18.29 4.04 -3.60
CA ASP A 182 19.31 4.24 -2.55
C ASP A 182 19.86 2.92 -2.02
N ARG A 183 19.03 1.88 -1.93
CA ARG A 183 19.37 0.61 -1.26
C ARG A 183 19.20 -0.62 -2.14
N GLY A 184 18.68 -0.47 -3.35
CA GLY A 184 18.32 -1.61 -4.20
C GLY A 184 17.13 -2.43 -3.71
N ASP A 185 16.41 -1.99 -2.67
CA ASP A 185 15.26 -2.71 -2.12
C ASP A 185 14.00 -2.45 -2.97
N ARG A 186 13.62 -3.45 -3.76
CA ARG A 186 12.48 -3.38 -4.68
C ARG A 186 11.19 -3.93 -4.10
N ARG A 187 11.21 -4.53 -2.90
CA ARG A 187 10.06 -5.26 -2.34
C ARG A 187 8.80 -4.41 -2.28
N LEU A 188 8.91 -3.16 -1.83
CA LEU A 188 7.76 -2.24 -1.75
C LEU A 188 7.21 -1.89 -3.14
N ALA A 189 8.08 -1.66 -4.13
CA ALA A 189 7.66 -1.36 -5.50
C ALA A 189 6.92 -2.56 -6.10
N GLU A 190 7.44 -3.77 -5.91
CA GLU A 190 6.84 -5.00 -6.39
C GLU A 190 5.47 -5.25 -5.74
N SER A 191 5.34 -5.07 -4.41
CA SER A 191 4.05 -5.20 -3.72
C SER A 191 3.02 -4.21 -4.25
N LEU A 192 3.41 -2.96 -4.48
CA LEU A 192 2.53 -1.94 -5.06
C LEU A 192 2.15 -2.26 -6.51
N LEU A 193 3.10 -2.73 -7.32
CA LEU A 193 2.86 -3.14 -8.71
C LEU A 193 2.05 -4.43 -8.84
N ARG A 194 1.96 -5.26 -7.80
CA ARG A 194 1.03 -6.41 -7.76
C ARG A 194 -0.41 -6.00 -7.46
N ARG A 195 -0.65 -4.85 -6.82
CA ARG A 195 -2.02 -4.39 -6.53
C ARG A 195 -2.75 -4.04 -7.82
N ARG A 196 -3.83 -4.77 -8.12
CA ARG A 196 -4.69 -4.52 -9.27
C ARG A 196 -5.99 -3.79 -8.88
N PRO A 197 -6.58 -3.00 -9.81
CA PRO A 197 -6.04 -2.65 -11.13
C PRO A 197 -4.92 -1.59 -11.06
N LEU A 198 -3.99 -1.61 -12.02
CA LEU A 198 -2.99 -0.55 -12.15
C LEU A 198 -3.64 0.73 -12.68
N GLY A 199 -3.48 1.83 -11.95
CA GLY A 199 -3.92 3.18 -12.31
C GLY A 199 -2.76 4.09 -12.77
N PRO A 200 -3.07 5.30 -13.28
CA PRO A 200 -2.07 6.25 -13.77
C PRO A 200 -1.01 6.65 -12.73
N GLU A 201 -1.32 6.57 -11.44
CA GLU A 201 -0.39 6.82 -10.34
C GLU A 201 0.78 5.83 -10.28
N HIS A 202 0.63 4.63 -10.86
CA HIS A 202 1.70 3.62 -10.94
C HIS A 202 2.80 3.99 -11.93
N ALA A 203 2.59 5.01 -12.76
CA ALA A 203 3.61 5.52 -13.68
C ALA A 203 4.90 5.98 -12.96
N ALA A 204 4.82 6.34 -11.69
CA ALA A 204 6.00 6.66 -10.88
C ALA A 204 6.95 5.45 -10.69
N LEU A 205 6.46 4.23 -10.88
CA LEU A 205 7.23 2.98 -10.81
C LEU A 205 7.51 2.38 -12.19
N PHE A 206 7.29 3.10 -13.29
CA PHE A 206 7.40 2.55 -14.65
C PHE A 206 8.75 1.88 -14.94
N LEU A 207 9.86 2.44 -14.43
CA LEU A 207 11.20 1.84 -14.58
C LEU A 207 11.40 0.56 -13.74
N LEU A 208 10.59 0.35 -12.69
CA LEU A 208 10.62 -0.84 -11.83
C LEU A 208 9.59 -1.89 -12.24
N ALA A 209 8.69 -1.56 -13.16
CA ALA A 209 7.65 -2.43 -13.66
C ALA A 209 8.19 -3.41 -14.72
N ASP A 210 7.65 -4.63 -14.72
CA ASP A 210 7.88 -5.61 -15.79
C ASP A 210 7.13 -5.20 -17.09
N PRO A 211 7.44 -5.81 -18.26
CA PRO A 211 6.82 -5.38 -19.52
C PRO A 211 5.27 -5.48 -19.54
N PRO A 212 4.63 -6.55 -19.04
CA PRO A 212 3.17 -6.59 -18.90
C PRO A 212 2.60 -5.43 -18.06
N GLN A 213 3.23 -5.12 -16.91
CA GLN A 213 2.83 -4.02 -16.04
C GLN A 213 3.03 -2.66 -16.73
N ARG A 214 4.12 -2.46 -17.48
CA ARG A 214 4.36 -1.24 -18.26
C ARG A 214 3.24 -1.00 -19.27
N VAL A 215 2.78 -2.05 -19.97
CA VAL A 215 1.64 -1.95 -20.88
C VAL A 215 0.37 -1.54 -20.14
N GLU A 216 0.06 -2.15 -18.99
CA GLU A 216 -1.09 -1.78 -18.17
C GLU A 216 -1.03 -0.32 -17.71
N ILE A 217 0.14 0.15 -17.26
CA ILE A 217 0.39 1.54 -16.85
C ILE A 217 0.13 2.50 -18.03
N LEU A 218 0.63 2.19 -19.22
CA LEU A 218 0.43 3.02 -20.42
C LEU A 218 -1.04 3.08 -20.83
N ILE A 219 -1.75 1.95 -20.77
CA ILE A 219 -3.20 1.91 -21.03
C ILE A 219 -3.95 2.74 -20.00
N ALA A 220 -3.62 2.64 -18.71
CA ALA A 220 -4.23 3.43 -17.65
C ALA A 220 -3.98 4.93 -17.83
N ALA A 221 -2.75 5.32 -18.19
CA ALA A 221 -2.39 6.70 -18.48
C ALA A 221 -3.16 7.26 -19.68
N GLN A 222 -3.32 6.49 -20.76
CA GLN A 222 -4.11 6.89 -21.92
C GLN A 222 -5.60 7.05 -21.58
N ARG A 223 -6.18 6.08 -20.85
CA ARG A 223 -7.58 6.16 -20.40
C ARG A 223 -7.85 7.39 -19.54
N ASP A 224 -6.93 7.77 -18.66
CA ASP A 224 -7.07 8.98 -17.82
C ASP A 224 -7.06 10.29 -18.65
N ARG A 225 -6.61 10.26 -19.90
CA ARG A 225 -6.60 11.41 -20.82
C ARG A 225 -7.84 11.50 -21.71
N LEU A 226 -8.60 10.41 -21.87
CA LEU A 226 -9.84 10.42 -22.64
C LEU A 226 -10.84 11.43 -22.03
N GLY A 227 -11.38 12.32 -22.87
CA GLY A 227 -12.39 13.31 -22.46
C GLY A 227 -11.86 14.55 -21.75
N ARG A 228 -10.53 14.74 -21.62
CA ARG A 228 -9.97 15.99 -21.07
C ARG A 228 -9.73 17.03 -22.17
N PRO A 229 -10.07 18.31 -21.94
CA PRO A 229 -9.69 19.37 -22.87
C PRO A 229 -8.17 19.40 -23.01
N ARG A 230 -7.72 19.42 -24.27
CA ARG A 230 -6.30 19.44 -24.65
C ARG A 230 -5.67 20.78 -24.26
N GLY A 231 -5.40 20.99 -22.97
CA GLY A 231 -4.43 21.98 -22.53
C GLY A 231 -3.05 21.45 -22.86
N LEU A 232 -2.63 21.59 -24.12
CA LEU A 232 -1.38 21.04 -24.63
C LEU A 232 -0.20 21.82 -24.04
N PRO A 233 0.69 21.21 -23.26
CA PRO A 233 2.04 21.72 -23.15
C PRO A 233 2.66 21.72 -24.55
N ALA A 234 3.40 22.78 -24.88
CA ALA A 234 4.09 22.88 -26.16
C ALA A 234 4.98 21.64 -26.41
N ALA A 235 5.14 21.26 -27.67
CA ALA A 235 6.19 20.31 -28.08
C ALA A 235 7.55 20.77 -27.55
N ALA A 236 8.47 19.83 -27.36
CA ALA A 236 9.87 20.21 -27.21
C ALA A 236 10.26 21.06 -28.42
N ALA A 237 11.10 22.07 -28.22
CA ALA A 237 11.58 22.89 -29.31
C ALA A 237 12.28 21.97 -30.34
N PRO A 238 12.10 22.17 -31.67
CA PRO A 238 12.70 21.31 -32.70
C PRO A 238 14.21 21.11 -32.51
N GLN A 239 14.92 22.16 -32.07
CA GLN A 239 16.36 22.14 -31.78
C GLN A 239 16.73 21.16 -30.66
N THR A 240 15.81 20.91 -29.72
CA THR A 240 16.02 19.92 -28.64
C THR A 240 15.97 18.50 -29.19
N ILE A 241 15.03 18.23 -30.10
CA ILE A 241 14.92 16.92 -30.76
C ILE A 241 16.13 16.67 -31.68
N GLU A 242 16.54 17.68 -32.45
CA GLU A 242 17.75 17.62 -33.29
C GLU A 242 19.01 17.39 -32.46
N ALA A 243 19.17 18.05 -31.31
CA ALA A 243 20.30 17.85 -30.42
C ALA A 243 20.36 16.44 -29.83
N LEU A 244 19.19 15.88 -29.44
CA LEU A 244 19.09 14.49 -28.98
C LEU A 244 19.49 13.50 -30.09
N GLU A 245 18.98 13.72 -31.29
CA GLU A 245 19.29 12.89 -32.44
C GLU A 245 20.78 12.92 -32.77
N LEU A 246 21.37 14.12 -32.86
CA LEU A 246 22.78 14.31 -33.15
C LEU A 246 23.67 13.65 -32.09
N ALA A 247 23.34 13.83 -30.81
CA ALA A 247 24.10 13.22 -29.71
C ALA A 247 24.03 11.68 -29.75
N ALA A 248 22.86 11.12 -30.10
CA ALA A 248 22.69 9.67 -30.27
C ALA A 248 23.53 9.15 -31.45
N VAL A 249 23.38 9.75 -32.64
CA VAL A 249 24.08 9.35 -33.87
C VAL A 249 25.60 9.50 -33.74
N ALA A 250 26.07 10.57 -33.09
CA ALA A 250 27.47 10.80 -32.81
C ALA A 250 28.03 9.91 -31.68
N ARG A 251 27.22 9.02 -31.09
CA ARG A 251 27.57 8.14 -29.98
C ARG A 251 28.17 8.89 -28.78
N GLN A 252 27.52 9.98 -28.40
CA GLN A 252 27.90 10.82 -27.27
C GLN A 252 26.92 10.61 -26.10
N PRO A 253 27.02 9.48 -25.35
CA PRO A 253 26.01 9.11 -24.35
C PRO A 253 25.86 10.16 -23.24
N ARG A 254 26.96 10.79 -22.82
CA ARG A 254 26.92 11.87 -21.80
C ARG A 254 26.14 13.09 -22.28
N LEU A 255 26.37 13.53 -23.52
CA LEU A 255 25.65 14.66 -24.10
C LEU A 255 24.18 14.31 -24.31
N PHE A 256 23.90 13.10 -24.78
CA PHE A 256 22.54 12.60 -24.97
C PHE A 256 21.75 12.64 -23.65
N VAL A 257 22.33 12.10 -22.58
CA VAL A 257 21.71 12.04 -21.25
C VAL A 257 21.52 13.44 -20.66
N ALA A 258 22.50 14.33 -20.75
CA ALA A 258 22.37 15.71 -20.29
C ALA A 258 21.26 16.46 -21.05
N THR A 259 21.18 16.25 -22.38
CA THR A 259 20.14 16.85 -23.22
C THR A 259 18.76 16.29 -22.88
N LEU A 260 18.65 14.97 -22.66
CA LEU A 260 17.41 14.29 -22.29
C LEU A 260 16.92 14.75 -20.91
N ALA A 261 17.83 14.84 -19.93
CA ALA A 261 17.54 15.33 -18.59
C ALA A 261 16.97 16.75 -18.63
N LYS A 262 17.61 17.65 -19.37
CA LYS A 262 17.15 19.03 -19.58
C LYS A 262 15.78 19.07 -20.27
N ALA A 263 15.57 18.26 -21.31
CA ALA A 263 14.32 18.23 -22.07
C ALA A 263 13.12 17.72 -21.23
N LEU A 264 13.35 16.74 -20.35
CA LEU A 264 12.32 16.18 -19.47
C LEU A 264 12.17 16.97 -18.16
N GLY A 265 13.13 17.84 -17.82
CA GLY A 265 13.15 18.56 -16.55
C GLY A 265 13.41 17.63 -15.36
N CYS A 266 14.34 16.69 -15.52
CA CYS A 266 14.74 15.73 -14.48
C CYS A 266 16.24 15.71 -14.25
N GLY A 267 16.70 14.97 -13.23
CA GLY A 267 18.13 14.79 -12.96
C GLY A 267 18.79 13.83 -13.95
N GLU A 268 20.08 14.03 -14.22
CA GLU A 268 20.85 13.20 -15.15
C GLU A 268 20.84 11.71 -14.78
N ALA A 269 20.86 11.36 -13.50
CA ALA A 269 20.78 9.97 -13.05
C ALA A 269 19.49 9.26 -13.51
N LEU A 270 18.35 9.97 -13.53
CA LEU A 270 17.10 9.41 -14.04
C LEU A 270 17.12 9.31 -15.57
N ALA A 271 17.62 10.34 -16.26
CA ALA A 271 17.74 10.33 -17.72
C ALA A 271 18.67 9.21 -18.20
N GLN A 272 19.78 8.97 -17.48
CA GLN A 272 20.69 7.86 -17.73
C GLN A 272 19.95 6.52 -17.62
N ARG A 273 19.18 6.31 -16.55
CA ARG A 273 18.37 5.08 -16.38
C ARG A 273 17.30 4.89 -17.45
N ILE A 274 16.70 5.98 -17.94
CA ILE A 274 15.75 5.92 -19.06
C ILE A 274 16.46 5.49 -20.34
N ALA A 275 17.65 6.05 -20.61
CA ALA A 275 18.44 5.73 -21.79
C ALA A 275 19.01 4.30 -21.76
N ASP A 276 19.42 3.83 -20.58
CA ASP A 276 20.07 2.52 -20.39
C ASP A 276 19.08 1.36 -20.18
N ASP A 277 17.77 1.63 -20.11
CA ASP A 277 16.78 0.56 -19.91
C ASP A 277 16.84 -0.45 -21.07
N PRO A 278 17.14 -1.74 -20.81
CA PRO A 278 17.39 -2.71 -21.87
C PRO A 278 16.23 -2.94 -22.83
N SER A 279 14.99 -2.64 -22.41
CA SER A 279 13.81 -2.79 -23.27
C SER A 279 13.69 -1.67 -24.31
N GLY A 280 14.24 -0.49 -24.02
CA GLY A 280 14.04 0.74 -24.79
C GLY A 280 12.64 1.35 -24.67
N GLU A 281 11.72 0.73 -23.95
CA GLU A 281 10.36 1.26 -23.75
C GLU A 281 10.35 2.62 -23.03
N PRO A 282 11.11 2.82 -21.93
CA PRO A 282 11.16 4.13 -21.28
C PRO A 282 11.68 5.23 -22.21
N LEU A 283 12.71 4.94 -23.01
CA LEU A 283 13.24 5.88 -23.98
C LEU A 283 12.21 6.19 -25.08
N ALA A 284 11.50 5.18 -25.60
CA ALA A 284 10.44 5.40 -26.59
C ALA A 284 9.29 6.27 -26.06
N VAL A 285 8.89 6.07 -24.79
CA VAL A 285 7.90 6.90 -24.10
C VAL A 285 8.43 8.32 -23.88
N ALA A 286 9.72 8.50 -23.59
CA ALA A 286 10.31 9.81 -23.35
C ALA A 286 10.30 10.63 -24.65
N LEU A 287 10.72 10.02 -25.76
CA LEU A 287 10.67 10.65 -27.07
C LEU A 287 9.24 10.97 -27.52
N ALA A 288 8.26 10.11 -27.19
CA ALA A 288 6.83 10.38 -27.44
C ALA A 288 6.36 11.62 -26.64
N ALA A 289 6.74 11.74 -25.37
CA ALA A 289 6.39 12.89 -24.52
C ALA A 289 6.96 14.21 -25.08
N LEU A 290 8.19 14.18 -25.58
CA LEU A 290 8.86 15.31 -26.22
C LEU A 290 8.25 15.67 -27.59
N GLY A 291 7.51 14.75 -28.21
CA GLY A 291 6.92 14.92 -29.53
C GLY A 291 7.90 14.65 -30.67
N ALA A 292 8.87 13.77 -30.45
CA ALA A 292 9.83 13.38 -31.48
C ALA A 292 9.10 12.69 -32.67
N PRO A 293 9.39 13.07 -33.92
CA PRO A 293 8.89 12.37 -35.09
C PRO A 293 9.35 10.91 -35.12
N GLY A 294 8.52 10.01 -35.69
CA GLY A 294 8.81 8.57 -35.71
C GLY A 294 10.16 8.20 -36.34
N GLU A 295 10.60 8.94 -37.38
CA GLU A 295 11.91 8.73 -37.99
C GLU A 295 13.07 9.04 -37.03
N VAL A 296 12.95 10.13 -36.26
CA VAL A 296 13.94 10.51 -35.24
C VAL A 296 14.00 9.44 -34.16
N VAL A 297 12.85 8.93 -33.72
CA VAL A 297 12.76 7.85 -32.74
C VAL A 297 13.51 6.62 -33.22
N VAL A 298 13.28 6.19 -34.46
CA VAL A 298 13.99 5.04 -35.04
C VAL A 298 15.50 5.28 -35.08
N ARG A 299 15.95 6.47 -35.52
CA ARG A 299 17.38 6.81 -35.58
C ARG A 299 18.03 6.85 -34.20
N VAL A 300 17.38 7.44 -33.21
CA VAL A 300 17.85 7.46 -31.82
C VAL A 300 17.92 6.05 -31.23
N LEU A 301 16.89 5.22 -31.43
CA LEU A 301 16.86 3.84 -30.90
C LEU A 301 17.91 2.94 -31.56
N ILE A 302 18.22 3.15 -32.85
CA ILE A 302 19.31 2.44 -33.54
C ILE A 302 20.67 2.94 -33.07
N ALA A 303 20.85 4.26 -32.97
CA ALA A 303 22.14 4.87 -32.65
C ALA A 303 22.57 4.67 -31.20
N GLY A 304 21.59 4.64 -30.28
CA GLY A 304 21.82 4.36 -28.86
C GLY A 304 22.21 2.92 -28.56
N ASP A 305 22.13 2.01 -29.54
CA ASP A 305 22.49 0.60 -29.44
C ASP A 305 21.91 -0.03 -28.17
N LEU A 306 20.61 -0.39 -28.19
CA LEU A 306 19.90 -1.13 -27.14
C LEU A 306 20.57 -2.51 -26.89
N ALA A 307 21.74 -2.47 -26.26
CA ALA A 307 22.71 -3.44 -25.77
C ALA A 307 23.03 -4.72 -26.58
N ALA A 308 22.33 -5.08 -27.66
CA ALA A 308 22.45 -6.45 -28.20
C ALA A 308 22.18 -6.66 -29.70
N GLY A 309 22.05 -5.62 -30.55
CA GLY A 309 21.78 -5.84 -31.98
C GLY A 309 20.61 -6.79 -32.27
N GLY A 310 19.57 -6.77 -31.42
CA GLY A 310 18.53 -7.79 -31.37
C GLY A 310 17.26 -7.45 -32.16
N ALA A 311 17.18 -7.98 -33.38
CA ALA A 311 16.03 -8.12 -34.28
C ALA A 311 15.24 -6.83 -34.58
N TYR A 312 15.26 -6.39 -35.84
CA TYR A 312 14.35 -5.42 -36.48
C TYR A 312 12.91 -5.38 -35.91
N GLY A 313 12.37 -6.53 -35.50
CA GLY A 313 11.09 -6.65 -34.80
C GLY A 313 10.96 -5.78 -33.54
N ARG A 314 11.99 -5.67 -32.70
CA ARG A 314 11.98 -4.84 -31.47
C ARG A 314 11.90 -3.36 -31.79
N ILE A 315 12.77 -2.87 -32.68
CA ILE A 315 12.78 -1.46 -33.11
C ILE A 315 11.42 -1.10 -33.71
N ARG A 316 10.85 -1.99 -34.55
CA ARG A 316 9.52 -1.80 -35.12
C ARG A 316 8.43 -1.75 -34.04
N SER A 317 8.51 -2.59 -33.00
CA SER A 317 7.56 -2.55 -31.88
C SER A 317 7.66 -1.25 -31.08
N LEU A 318 8.87 -0.74 -30.81
CA LEU A 318 9.08 0.52 -30.11
C LEU A 318 8.62 1.74 -30.93
N ALA A 319 8.87 1.73 -32.23
CA ALA A 319 8.36 2.77 -33.13
C ALA A 319 6.82 2.77 -33.19
N ARG A 320 6.19 1.58 -33.21
CA ARG A 320 4.73 1.44 -33.11
C ARG A 320 4.18 1.88 -31.75
N LEU A 321 4.88 1.58 -30.67
CA LEU A 321 4.52 2.05 -29.34
C LEU A 321 4.50 3.58 -29.30
N ASN A 322 5.55 4.21 -29.82
CA ASN A 322 5.67 5.66 -29.88
C ASN A 322 4.54 6.31 -30.70
N SER A 323 4.21 5.76 -31.88
CA SER A 323 3.15 6.30 -32.73
C SER A 323 1.73 6.05 -32.21
N ALA A 324 1.53 4.96 -31.46
CA ALA A 324 0.23 4.62 -30.87
C ALA A 324 -0.05 5.36 -29.55
N LEU A 325 0.99 5.82 -28.86
CA LEU A 325 0.87 6.44 -27.53
C LEU A 325 0.48 7.93 -27.65
N ASP A 326 -0.63 8.31 -27.01
CA ASP A 326 -0.98 9.73 -26.87
C ASP A 326 0.15 10.51 -26.17
N ARG A 327 0.56 11.63 -26.78
CA ARG A 327 1.65 12.47 -26.25
C ARG A 327 1.37 12.94 -24.81
N ASN A 328 0.13 13.26 -24.45
CA ASN A 328 -0.17 13.70 -23.09
C ASN A 328 -0.12 12.54 -22.09
N ALA A 329 -0.46 11.33 -22.51
CA ALA A 329 -0.25 10.12 -21.70
C ALA A 329 1.25 9.87 -21.48
N ALA A 330 2.07 9.95 -22.53
CA ALA A 330 3.52 9.85 -22.43
C ALA A 330 4.11 10.91 -21.48
N MET A 331 3.68 12.16 -21.62
CA MET A 331 4.07 13.26 -20.72
C MET A 331 3.64 13.00 -19.28
N ALA A 332 2.45 12.46 -19.05
CA ALA A 332 1.98 12.14 -17.70
C ALA A 332 2.85 11.06 -17.04
N VAL A 333 3.25 10.04 -17.81
CA VAL A 333 4.16 8.99 -17.34
C VAL A 333 5.53 9.56 -17.01
N MET A 334 6.08 10.38 -17.90
CA MET A 334 7.38 11.03 -17.68
C MET A 334 7.33 12.00 -16.49
N ALA A 335 6.28 12.81 -16.35
CA ALA A 335 6.11 13.68 -15.19
C ALA A 335 6.09 12.90 -13.87
N ALA A 336 5.38 11.77 -13.83
CA ALA A 336 5.34 10.90 -12.65
C ALA A 336 6.71 10.30 -12.31
N LEU A 337 7.46 9.84 -13.33
CA LEU A 337 8.83 9.36 -13.18
C LEU A 337 9.77 10.46 -12.66
N CYS A 338 9.65 11.67 -13.19
CA CYS A 338 10.41 12.85 -12.77
C CYS A 338 10.02 13.34 -11.37
N GLY A 339 9.05 12.71 -10.70
CA GLY A 339 8.57 13.10 -9.38
C GLY A 339 7.73 14.38 -9.38
N GLN A 340 7.29 14.85 -10.54
CA GLN A 340 6.40 15.98 -10.65
C GLN A 340 5.00 15.57 -10.15
N PRO A 341 4.33 16.41 -9.34
CA PRO A 341 3.02 16.05 -8.80
C PRO A 341 2.04 15.85 -9.95
N ALA A 342 1.35 14.70 -9.96
CA ALA A 342 0.20 14.52 -10.83
C ALA A 342 -0.82 15.62 -10.53
N ARG A 343 -1.11 16.50 -11.50
CA ARG A 343 -2.19 17.48 -11.39
C ARG A 343 -3.48 16.72 -11.04
N ARG A 344 -3.99 16.91 -9.81
CA ARG A 344 -5.10 16.15 -9.25
C ARG A 344 -6.42 16.44 -9.95
N ARG A 345 -7.32 15.43 -9.93
CA ARG A 345 -8.71 15.48 -10.41
C ARG A 345 -9.68 16.28 -9.51
N THR A 346 -9.22 16.95 -8.44
CA THR A 346 -10.09 17.64 -7.47
C THR A 346 -9.43 18.86 -6.86
N ASP A 347 -9.22 19.93 -7.61
CA ASP A 347 -9.14 21.26 -6.99
C ASP A 347 -10.56 21.82 -6.92
N GLY A 348 -11.35 21.29 -5.98
CA GLY A 348 -12.53 21.98 -5.48
C GLY A 348 -12.12 22.93 -4.34
N PRO A 349 -12.89 23.98 -4.05
CA PRO A 349 -12.53 25.05 -3.09
C PRO A 349 -12.29 24.59 -1.64
N ALA A 350 -12.51 23.31 -1.32
CA ALA A 350 -12.25 22.72 -0.01
C ALA A 350 -10.75 22.50 0.29
N GLU A 351 -9.89 22.26 -0.71
CA GLU A 351 -8.46 21.98 -0.48
C GLU A 351 -7.61 23.27 -0.34
N ALA A 352 -8.09 24.40 -0.89
CA ALA A 352 -7.52 25.72 -0.62
C ALA A 352 -7.61 26.10 0.87
N ALA A 353 -8.66 25.63 1.56
CA ALA A 353 -8.88 25.88 2.97
C ALA A 353 -7.93 25.09 3.90
N LEU A 354 -7.17 24.12 3.38
CA LEU A 354 -6.16 23.33 4.11
C LEU A 354 -4.71 23.79 3.84
N ARG A 355 -4.49 24.66 2.84
CA ARG A 355 -3.19 25.27 2.55
C ARG A 355 -2.96 26.60 3.28
N GLU A 356 -4.00 27.22 3.83
CA GLU A 356 -3.85 28.46 4.60
C GLU A 356 -3.34 28.19 6.02
N PRO A 357 -2.28 28.89 6.48
CA PRO A 357 -1.83 28.81 7.87
C PRO A 357 -2.97 29.17 8.83
N ALA A 358 -3.12 28.40 9.91
CA ALA A 358 -4.24 28.52 10.87
C ALA A 358 -4.49 29.95 11.41
N ALA A 359 -3.47 30.81 11.40
CA ALA A 359 -3.56 32.22 11.76
C ALA A 359 -4.50 33.02 10.83
N ARG A 360 -4.47 32.77 9.51
CA ARG A 360 -5.29 33.52 8.52
C ARG A 360 -6.76 33.09 8.51
N ARG A 361 -7.04 31.84 8.89
CA ARG A 361 -8.41 31.33 9.07
C ARG A 361 -9.16 32.02 10.20
N ARG A 362 -8.46 32.35 11.30
CA ARG A 362 -9.04 33.05 12.46
C ARG A 362 -9.33 34.52 12.15
N GLU A 363 -8.45 35.16 11.39
CA GLU A 363 -8.58 36.56 10.99
C GLU A 363 -9.78 36.77 10.04
N ARG A 364 -10.00 35.86 9.08
CA ARG A 364 -11.19 35.90 8.20
C ARG A 364 -12.51 35.57 8.91
N ALA A 365 -12.49 34.74 9.95
CA ALA A 365 -13.69 34.44 10.73
C ALA A 365 -14.13 35.63 11.62
N ALA A 366 -13.19 36.51 11.99
CA ALA A 366 -13.46 37.69 12.83
C ALA A 366 -14.06 38.88 12.05
N ILE A 367 -13.94 38.92 10.72
CA ILE A 367 -14.35 40.06 9.87
C ILE A 367 -15.75 39.85 9.26
N ARG A 368 -16.61 39.01 9.86
CA ARG A 368 -18.01 38.89 9.39
C ARG A 368 -18.91 39.84 10.19
N PRO A 369 -19.40 40.96 9.61
CA PRO A 369 -20.24 41.90 10.33
C PRO A 369 -21.61 41.26 10.61
N GLN A 370 -22.07 41.35 11.87
CA GLN A 370 -23.43 40.99 12.25
C GLN A 370 -24.41 41.96 11.57
N ARG A 371 -25.17 41.47 10.58
CA ARG A 371 -26.32 42.22 10.05
C ARG A 371 -27.39 42.25 11.15
N LYS A 372 -27.66 43.46 11.67
CA LYS A 372 -28.85 43.79 12.46
C LYS A 372 -30.11 43.31 11.72
N ALA A 373 -30.93 42.53 12.41
CA ALA A 373 -32.31 42.28 12.00
C ALA A 373 -33.12 43.56 12.26
N ALA A 374 -33.74 44.09 11.21
CA ALA A 374 -34.83 45.04 11.28
C ALA A 374 -36.04 44.37 10.62
N GLY A 375 -37.18 44.38 11.31
CA GLY A 375 -38.42 43.70 10.94
C GLY A 375 -39.06 43.10 12.17
#